data_AF-A0A486TTI2-F1
#
_entry.id   AF-A0A486TTI2-F1
#
_cell.length_a   1.000
_cell.length_b   1.000
_cell.length_c   1.000
_cell.angle_alpha   90.00
_cell.angle_beta   90.00
_cell.angle_gamma   90.00
#
_symmetry.space_group_name_H-M   'P 1'
#
loop_
_entity.id
_entity.type
_entity.pdbx_description
1 polymer ?
#
loop_
_entity_poly.entity_id
_entity_poly.type
_entity_poly.pdbx_seq_one_letter_code
_entity_poly.pdbx_strand_id
1 'polypeptide(L)'
;MFTLDCSTRSQVLLTLSAGFGCAVAEMENVLLSIDLEKIYETDHSIMIDSSQYLREYVYSELGIPGTFTTALWFHGTRTFADNTFENGLFALNQSESLVMDMLVNLAPDAEAKERLQAWNFHAAVPDFLFQTRTKEKIHWGPYGHLVREVHLHARKLWQHDYVRLPELVEDVCNAYKKTYGRDLTEYFLKVLNPCIVWFRANIDYQEGALEAALSYAYTSVRKLPPESDAVYGIDRHGKRVSADDIVNVEFILTDKT
;
A
#
# COMPACT_ATOMS: atom_id res chain seq x y z
N MET A 1 23.07 -2.37 9.38
CA MET A 1 21.98 -2.42 8.38
C MET A 1 20.69 -2.30 9.15
N PHE A 2 19.80 -1.41 8.71
CA PHE A 2 18.57 -1.08 9.41
C PHE A 2 17.34 -1.49 8.58
N THR A 3 16.21 -1.62 9.27
CA THR A 3 14.89 -1.84 8.66
C THR A 3 14.01 -0.62 8.92
N LEU A 4 13.46 -0.03 7.87
CA LEU A 4 12.42 1.01 8.02
C LEU A 4 11.10 0.38 8.40
N ASP A 5 10.42 0.96 9.38
CA ASP A 5 9.10 0.52 9.81
C ASP A 5 8.19 1.73 10.00
N CYS A 6 7.33 1.95 9.02
CA CYS A 6 6.32 3.00 9.02
C CYS A 6 4.91 2.43 9.30
N SER A 7 4.82 1.37 10.12
CA SER A 7 3.54 0.81 10.60
C SER A 7 2.77 1.79 11.46
N THR A 8 3.47 2.60 12.26
CA THR A 8 2.89 3.62 13.12
C THR A 8 3.78 4.86 13.17
N ARG A 9 3.20 5.98 13.60
CA ARG A 9 3.89 7.26 13.80
C ARG A 9 5.06 7.15 14.79
N SER A 10 4.89 6.38 15.86
CA SER A 10 5.97 6.15 16.84
C SER A 10 7.07 5.26 16.27
N GLN A 11 6.71 4.29 15.44
CA GLN A 11 7.66 3.33 14.90
C GLN A 11 8.55 3.92 13.79
N VAL A 12 8.01 4.83 12.96
CA VAL A 12 8.83 5.55 11.99
C VAL A 12 9.88 6.41 12.70
N LEU A 13 9.51 7.12 13.76
CA LEU A 13 10.45 7.92 14.56
C LEU A 13 11.50 7.02 15.21
N LEU A 14 11.09 5.88 15.78
CA LEU A 14 12.03 4.93 16.41
C LEU A 14 13.05 4.38 15.40
N THR A 15 12.62 3.96 14.21
CA THR A 15 13.52 3.37 13.21
C THR A 15 14.42 4.40 12.54
N LEU A 16 13.92 5.61 12.29
CA LEU A 16 14.73 6.72 11.80
C LEU A 16 15.79 7.11 12.83
N SER A 17 15.41 7.38 14.08
CA SER A 17 16.35 7.73 15.14
C SER A 17 17.45 6.68 15.33
N ALA A 18 17.10 5.39 15.27
CA ALA A 18 18.09 4.32 15.30
C ALA A 18 19.07 4.37 14.12
N GLY A 19 18.58 4.65 12.91
CA GLY A 19 19.42 4.78 11.72
C GLY A 19 20.34 6.02 11.75
N PHE A 20 19.85 7.14 12.26
CA PHE A 20 20.64 8.37 12.46
C PHE A 20 21.54 8.31 13.69
N GLY A 21 21.38 7.32 14.58
CA GLY A 21 22.16 7.21 15.81
C GLY A 21 21.83 8.28 16.85
N CYS A 22 20.60 8.82 16.82
CA CYS A 22 20.13 9.87 17.72
C CYS A 22 18.98 9.40 18.63
N ALA A 23 18.61 10.21 19.62
CA ALA A 23 17.42 9.95 20.43
C ALA A 23 16.12 10.32 19.67
N VAL A 24 14.99 9.67 19.99
CA VAL A 24 13.68 10.02 19.40
C VAL A 24 13.35 11.49 19.60
N ALA A 25 13.55 12.02 20.82
CA ALA A 25 13.30 13.43 21.12
C ALA A 25 14.17 14.39 20.29
N GLU A 26 15.38 13.96 19.88
CA GLU A 26 16.27 14.76 19.04
C GLU A 26 15.77 14.80 17.60
N MET A 27 15.36 13.65 17.05
CA MET A 27 14.69 13.57 15.74
C MET A 27 13.41 14.43 15.72
N GLU A 28 12.58 14.34 16.76
CA GLU A 28 11.37 15.17 16.88
C GLU A 28 11.70 16.66 16.88
N ASN A 29 12.72 17.09 17.64
CA ASN A 29 13.13 18.48 17.71
C ASN A 29 13.61 19.00 16.35
N VAL A 30 14.41 18.23 15.60
CA VAL A 30 14.87 18.59 14.25
C VAL A 30 13.71 18.68 13.28
N LEU A 31 12.78 17.72 13.31
CA LEU A 31 11.61 17.76 12.43
C LEU A 31 10.66 18.93 12.77
N LEU A 32 10.63 19.39 14.02
CA LEU A 32 9.84 20.54 14.48
C LEU A 32 10.55 21.89 14.26
N SER A 33 11.87 21.92 14.07
CA SER A 33 12.63 23.17 13.89
C SER A 33 12.53 23.75 12.48
N ILE A 34 12.04 22.97 11.52
CA ILE A 34 11.80 23.36 10.13
C ILE A 34 10.31 23.49 9.84
N ASP A 35 9.92 24.47 9.02
CA ASP A 35 8.55 24.68 8.54
C ASP A 35 8.58 24.69 7.01
N LEU A 36 8.33 23.51 6.41
CA LEU A 36 8.45 23.32 4.96
C LEU A 36 7.42 24.17 4.21
N GLU A 37 6.20 24.24 4.72
CA GLU A 37 5.12 25.04 4.14
C GLU A 37 5.54 26.50 4.04
N LYS A 38 6.01 27.10 5.14
CA LYS A 38 6.50 28.48 5.16
C LYS A 38 7.70 28.69 4.24
N ILE A 39 8.64 27.74 4.19
CA ILE A 39 9.82 27.83 3.32
C ILE A 39 9.39 27.90 1.85
N TYR A 40 8.56 26.99 1.40
CA TYR A 40 8.13 26.92 -0.01
C TYR A 40 7.13 28.04 -0.40
N GLU A 41 6.39 28.58 0.57
CA GLU A 41 5.54 29.77 0.37
C GLU A 41 6.36 31.06 0.22
N THR A 42 7.55 31.15 0.83
CA THR A 42 8.33 32.40 0.90
C THR A 42 9.56 32.43 -0.01
N ASP A 43 10.16 31.28 -0.29
CA ASP A 43 11.34 31.17 -1.16
C ASP A 43 11.04 30.33 -2.40
N HIS A 44 10.54 31.02 -3.44
CA HIS A 44 10.27 30.41 -4.73
C HIS A 44 11.54 30.12 -5.57
N SER A 45 12.74 30.37 -5.02
CA SER A 45 14.00 30.00 -5.69
C SER A 45 14.42 28.56 -5.42
N ILE A 46 13.78 27.89 -4.46
CA ILE A 46 14.01 26.47 -4.17
C ILE A 46 13.45 25.63 -5.32
N MET A 47 14.33 24.91 -6.01
CA MET A 47 14.02 24.12 -7.21
C MET A 47 14.01 22.60 -6.96
N ILE A 48 14.05 22.17 -5.70
CA ILE A 48 13.95 20.76 -5.29
C ILE A 48 12.61 20.52 -4.60
N ASP A 49 12.16 19.27 -4.58
CA ASP A 49 10.94 18.89 -3.87
C ASP A 49 11.13 18.97 -2.34
N SER A 50 10.01 19.11 -1.62
CA SER A 50 9.98 19.25 -0.16
C SER A 50 10.56 18.03 0.56
N SER A 51 10.42 16.83 -0.02
CA SER A 51 10.93 15.60 0.58
C SER A 51 12.46 15.51 0.49
N GLN A 52 13.04 15.90 -0.65
CA GLN A 52 14.48 16.04 -0.83
C GLN A 52 15.03 17.13 0.09
N TYR A 53 14.38 18.29 0.16
CA TYR A 53 14.80 19.38 1.06
C TYR A 53 14.80 18.93 2.52
N LEU A 54 13.72 18.27 2.97
CA LEU A 54 13.62 17.75 4.33
C LEU A 54 14.74 16.75 4.63
N ARG A 55 15.04 15.85 3.70
CA ARG A 55 16.16 14.90 3.84
C ARG A 55 17.49 15.62 4.00
N GLU A 56 17.78 16.59 3.13
CA GLU A 56 19.02 17.37 3.17
C GLU A 56 19.15 18.17 4.48
N TYR A 57 18.05 18.75 4.96
CA TYR A 57 18.01 19.44 6.25
C TYR A 57 18.28 18.49 7.42
N VAL A 58 17.63 17.33 7.46
CA VAL A 58 17.86 16.34 8.53
C VAL A 58 19.29 15.82 8.48
N TYR A 59 19.88 15.66 7.29
CA TYR A 59 21.29 15.29 7.12
C TYR A 59 22.25 16.36 7.66
N SER A 60 21.95 17.65 7.47
CA SER A 60 22.79 18.71 8.02
C SER A 60 22.74 18.76 9.54
N GLU A 61 21.60 18.44 10.14
CA GLU A 61 21.39 18.50 11.60
C GLU A 61 21.90 17.24 12.32
N LEU A 62 21.66 16.04 11.75
CA LEU A 62 21.90 14.75 12.42
C LEU A 62 23.02 13.91 11.76
N GLY A 63 23.56 14.36 10.64
CA GLY A 63 24.49 13.58 9.82
C GLY A 63 23.79 12.57 8.92
N ILE A 64 24.58 11.75 8.23
CA ILE A 64 24.08 10.73 7.29
C ILE A 64 23.69 9.48 8.10
N PRO A 65 22.48 8.92 7.90
CA PRO A 65 22.07 7.72 8.61
C PRO A 65 22.85 6.49 8.12
N GLY A 66 22.90 5.45 8.96
CA GLY A 66 23.33 4.15 8.50
C GLY A 66 22.40 3.56 7.43
N THR A 67 22.90 2.56 6.71
CA THR A 67 22.19 1.98 5.56
C THR A 67 20.91 1.24 5.97
N PHE A 68 19.78 1.69 5.44
CA PHE A 68 18.50 0.97 5.47
C PHE A 68 18.41 0.04 4.26
N THR A 69 18.42 -1.27 4.49
CA THR A 69 18.43 -2.27 3.40
C THR A 69 17.08 -2.95 3.20
N THR A 70 16.20 -2.87 4.20
CA THR A 70 14.88 -3.52 4.19
C THR A 70 13.83 -2.58 4.78
N ALA A 71 12.56 -2.84 4.48
CA ALA A 71 11.43 -2.18 5.11
C ALA A 71 10.29 -3.17 5.39
N LEU A 72 9.39 -2.78 6.30
CA LEU A 72 8.03 -3.31 6.31
C LEU A 72 7.19 -2.55 5.28
N TRP A 73 6.55 -3.31 4.40
CA TRP A 73 5.67 -2.84 3.34
C TRP A 73 4.25 -3.31 3.61
N PHE A 74 3.28 -2.51 3.16
CA PHE A 74 1.87 -2.69 3.46
C PHE A 74 1.08 -2.85 2.17
N HIS A 75 0.50 -4.03 1.94
CA HIS A 75 -0.38 -4.31 0.81
C HIS A 75 -1.84 -4.26 1.28
N GLY A 76 -2.60 -3.26 0.83
CA GLY A 76 -4.03 -3.18 1.08
C GLY A 76 -4.77 -4.15 0.15
N THR A 77 -5.75 -4.88 0.68
CA THR A 77 -6.58 -5.78 -0.12
C THR A 77 -7.89 -6.15 0.59
N ARG A 78 -8.68 -7.04 -0.03
CA ARG A 78 -9.87 -7.66 0.54
C ARG A 78 -9.85 -9.17 0.35
N THR A 79 -10.23 -9.89 1.40
CA THR A 79 -10.28 -11.36 1.38
C THR A 79 -11.27 -11.91 2.40
N PHE A 80 -11.45 -13.22 2.48
CA PHE A 80 -12.33 -13.85 3.47
C PHE A 80 -11.72 -13.76 4.89
N ALA A 81 -12.57 -13.80 5.93
CA ALA A 81 -12.20 -13.49 7.33
C ALA A 81 -11.01 -14.29 7.88
N ASP A 82 -10.80 -15.51 7.38
CA ASP A 82 -9.82 -16.45 7.90
C ASP A 82 -8.61 -16.63 6.96
N ASN A 83 -8.46 -15.78 5.95
CA ASN A 83 -7.29 -15.88 5.07
C ASN A 83 -6.04 -15.37 5.79
N THR A 84 -5.14 -16.30 6.11
CA THR A 84 -3.86 -16.06 6.76
C THR A 84 -2.72 -15.84 5.76
N PHE A 85 -2.98 -15.96 4.46
CA PHE A 85 -1.95 -15.92 3.40
C PHE A 85 -0.83 -16.96 3.60
N GLU A 86 -1.18 -18.16 4.07
CA GLU A 86 -0.25 -19.29 4.30
C GLU A 86 0.62 -19.67 3.10
N ASN A 87 0.14 -19.43 1.88
CA ASN A 87 0.89 -19.68 0.65
C ASN A 87 1.66 -18.45 0.13
N GLY A 88 1.67 -17.36 0.90
CA GLY A 88 2.25 -16.08 0.55
C GLY A 88 1.28 -15.12 -0.15
N LEU A 89 1.77 -13.91 -0.44
CA LEU A 89 1.07 -12.93 -1.26
C LEU A 89 1.51 -13.09 -2.72
N PHE A 90 0.63 -13.62 -3.53
CA PHE A 90 0.89 -13.92 -4.94
C PHE A 90 0.91 -12.66 -5.81
N ALA A 91 1.78 -12.69 -6.82
CA ALA A 91 1.73 -11.73 -7.91
C ALA A 91 0.43 -11.88 -8.72
N LEU A 92 0.06 -10.86 -9.49
CA LEU A 92 -1.21 -10.81 -10.22
C LEU A 92 -1.37 -12.00 -11.18
N ASN A 93 -0.34 -12.33 -11.94
CA ASN A 93 -0.31 -13.48 -12.85
C ASN A 93 -0.46 -14.85 -12.17
N GLN A 94 -0.34 -14.90 -10.84
CA GLN A 94 -0.51 -16.11 -10.03
C GLN A 94 -1.80 -16.07 -9.21
N SER A 95 -2.36 -14.88 -8.99
CA SER A 95 -3.55 -14.67 -8.15
C SER A 95 -4.84 -14.51 -8.95
N GLU A 96 -4.78 -14.30 -10.28
CA GLU A 96 -5.98 -14.17 -11.12
C GLU A 96 -7.00 -15.30 -10.88
N SER A 97 -6.56 -16.55 -11.02
CA SER A 97 -7.44 -17.71 -10.80
C SER A 97 -7.91 -17.82 -9.36
N LEU A 98 -7.04 -17.51 -8.38
CA LEU A 98 -7.39 -17.54 -6.95
C LEU A 98 -8.46 -16.50 -6.61
N VAL A 99 -8.36 -15.30 -7.17
CA VAL A 99 -9.34 -14.23 -7.01
C VAL A 99 -10.65 -14.63 -7.67
N MET A 100 -10.62 -15.14 -8.90
CA MET A 100 -11.83 -15.59 -9.59
C MET A 100 -12.51 -16.76 -8.88
N ASP A 101 -11.76 -17.74 -8.40
CA ASP A 101 -12.28 -18.86 -7.59
C ASP A 101 -12.93 -18.35 -6.30
N MET A 102 -12.31 -17.38 -5.62
CA MET A 102 -12.88 -16.74 -4.43
C MET A 102 -14.23 -16.06 -4.76
N LEU A 103 -14.31 -15.27 -5.84
CA LEU A 103 -15.54 -14.57 -6.23
C LEU A 103 -16.65 -15.54 -6.67
N VAL A 104 -16.29 -16.63 -7.36
CA VAL A 104 -17.22 -17.72 -7.72
C VAL A 104 -17.78 -18.42 -6.48
N ASN A 105 -16.91 -18.75 -5.52
CA ASN A 105 -17.30 -19.45 -4.30
C ASN A 105 -18.19 -18.60 -3.40
N LEU A 106 -17.96 -17.29 -3.40
CA LEU A 106 -18.73 -16.32 -2.64
C LEU A 106 -19.90 -15.71 -3.42
N ALA A 107 -20.21 -16.15 -4.64
CA ALA A 107 -21.24 -15.51 -5.46
C ALA A 107 -22.61 -15.42 -4.74
N PRO A 108 -23.40 -14.34 -4.94
CA PRO A 108 -24.64 -14.09 -4.19
C PRO A 108 -25.75 -15.11 -4.44
N ASP A 109 -25.75 -15.76 -5.60
CA ASP A 109 -26.76 -16.71 -6.04
C ASP A 109 -26.22 -17.61 -7.17
N ALA A 110 -27.01 -18.63 -7.55
CA ALA A 110 -26.63 -19.61 -8.57
C ALA A 110 -26.39 -18.99 -9.95
N GLU A 111 -27.16 -17.95 -10.32
CA GLU A 111 -27.01 -17.28 -11.61
C GLU A 111 -25.69 -16.51 -11.69
N ALA A 112 -25.36 -15.73 -10.66
CA ALA A 112 -24.07 -15.04 -10.58
C ALA A 112 -22.91 -16.03 -10.54
N LYS A 113 -23.06 -17.13 -9.81
CA LYS A 113 -22.06 -18.19 -9.73
C LYS A 113 -21.77 -18.79 -11.10
N GLU A 114 -22.79 -19.20 -11.84
CA GLU A 114 -22.66 -19.80 -13.17
C GLU A 114 -21.96 -18.84 -14.15
N ARG A 115 -22.34 -17.56 -14.14
CA ARG A 115 -21.74 -16.53 -15.01
C ARG A 115 -20.28 -16.25 -14.67
N LEU A 116 -19.94 -16.13 -13.39
CA LEU A 116 -18.56 -15.95 -12.95
C LEU A 116 -17.71 -17.20 -13.26
N GLN A 117 -18.28 -18.41 -13.12
CA GLN A 117 -17.63 -19.65 -13.54
C GLN A 117 -17.34 -19.68 -15.04
N ALA A 118 -18.29 -19.23 -15.86
CA ALA A 118 -18.07 -19.13 -17.31
C ALA A 118 -16.87 -18.23 -17.63
N TRP A 119 -16.69 -17.11 -16.92
CA TRP A 119 -15.52 -16.23 -17.07
C TRP A 119 -14.23 -16.72 -16.42
N ASN A 120 -14.29 -17.73 -15.57
CA ASN A 120 -13.11 -18.31 -14.95
C ASN A 120 -12.55 -19.47 -15.78
N PHE A 121 -13.44 -20.30 -16.35
CA PHE A 121 -13.06 -21.56 -17.00
C PHE A 121 -13.24 -21.60 -18.52
N HIS A 122 -14.09 -20.74 -19.09
CA HIS A 122 -14.53 -20.87 -20.49
C HIS A 122 -14.33 -19.60 -21.32
N ALA A 123 -14.37 -18.44 -20.68
CA ALA A 123 -14.10 -17.13 -21.25
C ALA A 123 -13.13 -16.39 -20.32
N ALA A 124 -12.55 -15.28 -20.76
CA ALA A 124 -11.88 -14.34 -19.87
C ALA A 124 -12.87 -13.27 -19.38
N VAL A 125 -12.56 -12.59 -18.27
CA VAL A 125 -13.34 -11.43 -17.81
C VAL A 125 -13.37 -10.37 -18.92
N PRO A 126 -14.55 -9.92 -19.39
CA PRO A 126 -14.68 -9.01 -20.53
C PRO A 126 -14.49 -7.54 -20.12
N ASP A 127 -13.43 -7.27 -19.36
CA ASP A 127 -13.00 -5.93 -18.97
C ASP A 127 -11.60 -5.62 -19.49
N PHE A 128 -11.41 -4.41 -20.02
CA PHE A 128 -10.15 -4.00 -20.63
C PHE A 128 -9.02 -3.90 -19.60
N LEU A 129 -9.29 -3.32 -18.42
CA LEU A 129 -8.28 -3.15 -17.39
C LEU A 129 -7.92 -4.50 -16.78
N PHE A 130 -8.90 -5.38 -16.54
CA PHE A 130 -8.62 -6.75 -16.09
C PHE A 130 -7.66 -7.46 -17.05
N GLN A 131 -7.94 -7.40 -18.35
CA GLN A 131 -7.12 -8.06 -19.37
C GLN A 131 -5.72 -7.45 -19.49
N THR A 132 -5.60 -6.13 -19.42
CA THR A 132 -4.30 -5.44 -19.46
C THR A 132 -3.46 -5.83 -18.23
N ARG A 133 -4.03 -5.75 -17.02
CA ARG A 133 -3.33 -6.08 -15.77
C ARG A 133 -2.90 -7.55 -15.69
N THR A 134 -3.71 -8.47 -16.20
CA THR A 134 -3.39 -9.91 -16.22
C THR A 134 -2.35 -10.31 -17.27
N LYS A 135 -2.25 -9.57 -18.38
CA LYS A 135 -1.32 -9.90 -19.48
C LYS A 135 0.01 -9.16 -19.43
N GLU A 136 0.04 -7.95 -18.86
CA GLU A 136 1.23 -7.10 -18.90
C GLU A 136 2.00 -7.14 -17.57
N LYS A 137 3.27 -7.56 -17.65
CA LYS A 137 4.15 -7.76 -16.48
C LYS A 137 4.31 -6.55 -15.59
N ILE A 138 4.12 -5.35 -16.14
CA ILE A 138 4.27 -4.08 -15.42
C ILE A 138 3.27 -3.97 -14.27
N HIS A 139 2.16 -4.71 -14.33
CA HIS A 139 1.07 -4.68 -13.36
C HIS A 139 1.14 -5.80 -12.31
N TRP A 140 2.16 -6.67 -12.37
CA TRP A 140 2.07 -7.95 -11.66
C TRP A 140 2.37 -7.91 -10.17
N GLY A 141 2.83 -6.79 -9.61
CA GLY A 141 2.94 -6.65 -8.16
C GLY A 141 3.70 -7.82 -7.47
N PRO A 142 3.38 -8.14 -6.21
CA PRO A 142 2.44 -7.44 -5.34
C PRO A 142 2.92 -6.02 -5.02
N TYR A 143 2.00 -5.05 -5.08
CA TYR A 143 2.28 -3.68 -4.69
C TYR A 143 2.16 -3.50 -3.17
N GLY A 144 3.01 -2.66 -2.58
CA GLY A 144 2.86 -2.25 -1.19
C GLY A 144 3.31 -0.81 -0.99
N HIS A 145 2.70 -0.11 -0.04
CA HIS A 145 3.16 1.20 0.41
C HIS A 145 4.15 1.05 1.56
N LEU A 146 5.13 1.95 1.66
CA LEU A 146 6.02 2.02 2.81
C LEU A 146 5.26 2.46 4.06
N VAL A 147 4.37 3.45 3.93
CA VAL A 147 3.60 4.01 5.05
C VAL A 147 2.24 3.33 5.13
N ARG A 148 1.97 2.63 6.25
CA ARG A 148 0.69 1.92 6.45
C ARG A 148 -0.51 2.84 6.36
N GLU A 149 -0.41 4.03 6.94
CA GLU A 149 -1.49 5.02 7.05
C GLU A 149 -1.95 5.56 5.69
N VAL A 150 -1.17 5.36 4.61
CA VAL A 150 -1.56 5.67 3.22
C VAL A 150 -2.83 4.92 2.82
N HIS A 151 -2.97 3.65 3.22
CA HIS A 151 -4.18 2.86 2.93
C HIS A 151 -5.44 3.39 3.63
N LEU A 152 -5.28 4.12 4.73
CA LEU A 152 -6.39 4.74 5.46
C LEU A 152 -6.75 6.13 4.91
N HIS A 153 -5.91 6.69 4.05
CA HIS A 153 -6.06 8.01 3.46
C HIS A 153 -5.98 7.98 1.92
N ALA A 154 -6.16 6.81 1.31
CA ALA A 154 -5.86 6.56 -0.11
C ALA A 154 -6.52 7.61 -1.02
N ARG A 155 -7.81 7.88 -0.83
CA ARG A 155 -8.55 8.90 -1.60
C ARG A 155 -7.99 10.32 -1.45
N LYS A 156 -7.57 10.72 -0.24
CA LYS A 156 -6.97 12.05 0.00
C LYS A 156 -5.61 12.16 -0.69
N LEU A 157 -4.90 11.04 -0.77
CA LEU A 157 -3.56 10.92 -1.35
C LEU A 157 -3.57 10.53 -2.83
N TRP A 158 -4.74 10.57 -3.49
CA TRP A 158 -4.90 10.19 -4.90
C TRP A 158 -4.41 8.77 -5.23
N GLN A 159 -4.42 7.88 -4.24
CA GLN A 159 -4.10 6.47 -4.38
C GLN A 159 -5.36 5.64 -4.57
N HIS A 160 -5.21 4.47 -5.21
CA HIS A 160 -6.30 3.50 -5.28
C HIS A 160 -6.65 2.99 -3.87
N ASP A 161 -7.94 2.95 -3.57
CA ASP A 161 -8.44 2.47 -2.28
C ASP A 161 -8.55 0.94 -2.29
N TYR A 162 -7.38 0.29 -2.18
CA TYR A 162 -7.29 -1.18 -2.22
C TYR A 162 -8.01 -1.86 -1.05
N VAL A 163 -8.15 -1.17 0.09
CA VAL A 163 -8.90 -1.69 1.25
C VAL A 163 -10.41 -1.54 1.03
N ARG A 164 -10.87 -0.59 0.22
CA ARG A 164 -12.26 -0.58 -0.26
C ARG A 164 -12.48 -1.65 -1.31
N LEU A 165 -11.75 -1.66 -2.42
CA LEU A 165 -11.97 -2.65 -3.46
C LEU A 165 -10.68 -2.86 -4.27
N PRO A 166 -10.04 -4.04 -4.19
CA PRO A 166 -8.88 -4.34 -5.02
C PRO A 166 -9.23 -4.30 -6.50
N GLU A 167 -8.31 -3.81 -7.32
CA GLU A 167 -8.48 -3.58 -8.77
C GLU A 167 -9.10 -4.77 -9.52
N LEU A 168 -8.61 -6.00 -9.30
CA LEU A 168 -9.17 -7.18 -9.98
C LEU A 168 -10.64 -7.44 -9.61
N VAL A 169 -11.02 -7.21 -8.35
CA VAL A 169 -12.41 -7.39 -7.91
C VAL A 169 -13.28 -6.28 -8.49
N GLU A 170 -12.78 -5.06 -8.52
CA GLU A 170 -13.46 -3.92 -9.14
C GLU A 170 -13.71 -4.15 -10.64
N ASP A 171 -12.69 -4.59 -11.37
CA ASP A 171 -12.81 -4.86 -12.80
C ASP A 171 -13.83 -5.97 -13.09
N VAL A 172 -13.88 -7.03 -12.26
CA VAL A 172 -14.90 -8.10 -12.38
C VAL A 172 -16.29 -7.55 -12.12
N CYS A 173 -16.48 -6.72 -11.09
CA CYS A 173 -17.77 -6.07 -10.80
C CYS A 173 -18.20 -5.15 -11.96
N ASN A 174 -17.28 -4.36 -12.51
CA ASN A 174 -17.51 -3.48 -13.65
C ASN A 174 -17.91 -4.27 -14.90
N ALA A 175 -17.18 -5.36 -15.20
CA ALA A 175 -17.52 -6.29 -16.26
C ALA A 175 -18.94 -6.83 -16.08
N TYR A 176 -19.26 -7.32 -14.87
CA TYR A 176 -20.53 -7.97 -14.57
C TYR A 176 -21.70 -7.01 -14.74
N LYS A 177 -21.55 -5.78 -14.26
CA LYS A 177 -22.54 -4.70 -14.44
C LYS A 177 -22.74 -4.36 -15.91
N LYS A 178 -21.65 -4.24 -16.68
CA LYS A 178 -21.72 -3.92 -18.10
C LYS A 178 -22.37 -5.03 -18.93
N THR A 179 -22.06 -6.29 -18.65
CA THR A 179 -22.57 -7.44 -19.42
C THR A 179 -23.99 -7.83 -19.03
N TYR A 180 -24.33 -7.79 -17.74
CA TYR A 180 -25.58 -8.35 -17.23
C TYR A 180 -26.51 -7.33 -16.56
N GLY A 181 -26.11 -6.05 -16.47
CA GLY A 181 -26.94 -4.98 -15.90
C GLY A 181 -27.08 -5.00 -14.37
N ARG A 182 -26.34 -5.87 -13.67
CA ARG A 182 -26.39 -6.02 -12.20
C ARG A 182 -25.05 -5.66 -11.57
N ASP A 183 -25.07 -4.85 -10.52
CA ASP A 183 -23.88 -4.46 -9.78
C ASP A 183 -23.61 -5.43 -8.62
N LEU A 184 -22.42 -6.04 -8.58
CA LEU A 184 -22.01 -6.96 -7.51
C LEU A 184 -21.14 -6.28 -6.43
N THR A 185 -20.82 -5.00 -6.59
CA THR A 185 -19.86 -4.27 -5.74
C THR A 185 -20.26 -4.30 -4.27
N GLU A 186 -21.48 -3.86 -3.95
CA GLU A 186 -21.98 -3.82 -2.56
C GLU A 186 -22.00 -5.20 -1.90
N TYR A 187 -22.28 -6.24 -2.69
CA TYR A 187 -22.26 -7.60 -2.18
C TYR A 187 -20.84 -8.04 -1.80
N PHE A 188 -19.85 -7.84 -2.69
CA PHE A 188 -18.46 -8.21 -2.41
C PHE A 188 -17.82 -7.34 -1.31
N LEU A 189 -18.22 -6.07 -1.19
CA LEU A 189 -17.85 -5.22 -0.05
C LEU A 189 -18.36 -5.77 1.29
N LYS A 190 -19.49 -6.49 1.29
CA LYS A 190 -20.08 -7.08 2.49
C LYS A 190 -19.45 -8.42 2.87
N VAL A 191 -19.14 -9.27 1.89
CA VAL A 191 -18.65 -10.64 2.15
C VAL A 191 -17.13 -10.74 2.23
N LEU A 192 -16.40 -9.81 1.61
CA LEU A 192 -14.95 -9.71 1.73
C LEU A 192 -14.58 -8.70 2.81
N ASN A 193 -13.65 -9.07 3.67
CA ASN A 193 -13.14 -8.21 4.72
C ASN A 193 -11.90 -7.45 4.24
N PRO A 194 -11.82 -6.14 4.50
CA PRO A 194 -10.64 -5.34 4.21
C PRO A 194 -9.49 -5.74 5.13
N CYS A 195 -8.30 -5.86 4.55
CA CYS A 195 -7.09 -6.14 5.31
C CYS A 195 -5.87 -5.44 4.72
N ILE A 196 -4.86 -5.31 5.55
CA ILE A 196 -3.51 -4.89 5.16
C ILE A 196 -2.58 -6.07 5.46
N VAL A 197 -1.91 -6.57 4.44
CA VAL A 197 -0.85 -7.59 4.58
C VAL A 197 0.48 -6.88 4.77
N TRP A 198 1.15 -7.16 5.87
CA TRP A 198 2.42 -6.57 6.24
C TRP A 198 3.52 -7.55 5.85
N PHE A 199 4.50 -7.10 5.09
CA PHE A 199 5.59 -7.98 4.67
C PHE A 199 6.94 -7.28 4.66
N ARG A 200 7.99 -8.05 4.91
CA ARG A 200 9.37 -7.58 4.82
C ARG A 200 9.87 -7.73 3.39
N ALA A 201 10.52 -6.68 2.87
CA ALA A 201 11.26 -6.77 1.61
C ALA A 201 12.43 -5.79 1.59
N ASN A 202 13.36 -6.02 0.66
CA ASN A 202 14.47 -5.11 0.41
C ASN A 202 13.96 -3.76 -0.09
N ILE A 203 14.73 -2.71 0.19
CA ILE A 203 14.52 -1.39 -0.39
C ILE A 203 15.36 -1.30 -1.68
N ASP A 204 14.71 -1.09 -2.82
CA ASP A 204 15.40 -0.98 -4.11
C ASP A 204 16.05 0.39 -4.31
N TYR A 205 15.43 1.46 -3.79
CA TYR A 205 15.95 2.83 -3.81
C TYR A 205 15.85 3.47 -2.42
N GLN A 206 16.97 3.45 -1.69
CA GLN A 206 17.03 3.87 -0.28
C GLN A 206 16.65 5.34 -0.09
N GLU A 207 17.09 6.23 -0.98
CA GLU A 207 16.84 7.66 -0.87
C GLU A 207 15.33 7.98 -0.88
N GLY A 208 14.58 7.44 -1.85
CA GLY A 208 13.13 7.64 -1.91
C GLY A 208 12.37 7.02 -0.75
N ALA A 209 12.82 5.85 -0.25
CA ALA A 209 12.23 5.27 0.96
C ALA A 209 12.48 6.14 2.19
N LEU A 210 13.67 6.74 2.30
CA LEU A 210 14.02 7.60 3.41
C LEU A 210 13.28 8.95 3.35
N GLU A 211 13.17 9.54 2.17
CA GLU A 211 12.36 10.75 1.92
C GLU A 211 10.91 10.53 2.37
N ALA A 212 10.28 9.44 1.95
CA ALA A 212 8.91 9.14 2.36
C ALA A 212 8.76 8.86 3.85
N ALA A 213 9.73 8.16 4.46
CA ALA A 213 9.73 7.93 5.90
C ALA A 213 9.90 9.23 6.69
N LEU A 214 10.78 10.13 6.26
CA LEU A 214 10.99 11.44 6.87
C LEU A 214 9.75 12.33 6.70
N SER A 215 9.12 12.35 5.54
CA SER A 215 7.86 13.08 5.30
C SER A 215 6.73 12.55 6.20
N TYR A 216 6.66 11.24 6.41
CA TYR A 216 5.71 10.65 7.36
C TYR A 216 6.04 11.03 8.81
N ALA A 217 7.32 11.04 9.20
CA ALA A 217 7.74 11.49 10.53
C ALA A 217 7.45 12.99 10.74
N TYR A 218 7.69 13.83 9.73
CA TYR A 218 7.45 15.29 9.76
C TYR A 218 5.98 15.63 10.05
N THR A 219 5.06 14.96 9.35
CA THR A 219 3.62 15.09 9.61
C THR A 219 3.22 14.46 10.95
N SER A 220 3.86 13.35 11.33
CA SER A 220 3.61 12.65 12.59
C SER A 220 3.87 13.51 13.83
N VAL A 221 5.01 14.21 13.90
CA VAL A 221 5.35 15.07 15.05
C VAL A 221 4.42 16.28 15.16
N ARG A 222 3.79 16.68 14.05
CA ARG A 222 2.75 17.73 13.98
C ARG A 222 1.34 17.20 14.20
N LYS A 223 1.17 15.89 14.41
CA LYS A 223 -0.11 15.20 14.53
C LYS A 223 -1.02 15.37 13.29
N LEU A 224 -0.42 15.62 12.13
CA LEU A 224 -1.11 15.71 10.84
C LEU A 224 -1.21 14.32 10.18
N PRO A 225 -2.21 14.08 9.32
CA PRO A 225 -2.24 12.89 8.47
C PRO A 225 -1.06 12.89 7.48
N PRO A 226 -0.70 11.73 6.90
CA PRO A 226 0.29 11.68 5.83
C PRO A 226 -0.14 12.53 4.63
N GLU A 227 0.84 13.00 3.89
CA GLU A 227 0.69 13.79 2.66
C GLU A 227 1.35 13.08 1.47
N SER A 228 1.28 13.69 0.28
CA SER A 228 1.75 13.08 -0.97
C SER A 228 3.22 12.63 -0.91
N ASP A 229 4.07 13.39 -0.22
CA ASP A 229 5.50 13.07 -0.07
C ASP A 229 5.76 11.82 0.77
N ALA A 230 4.76 11.34 1.53
CA ALA A 230 4.83 10.07 2.27
C ALA A 230 4.39 8.86 1.43
N VAL A 231 3.94 9.07 0.18
CA VAL A 231 3.53 8.00 -0.73
C VAL A 231 4.74 7.46 -1.46
N TYR A 232 5.23 6.32 -0.99
CA TYR A 232 6.27 5.54 -1.65
C TYR A 232 5.91 4.06 -1.63
N GLY A 233 6.18 3.36 -2.71
CA GLY A 233 5.74 1.98 -2.88
C GLY A 233 6.77 1.05 -3.51
N ILE A 234 6.53 -0.24 -3.34
CA ILE A 234 7.24 -1.34 -3.98
C ILE A 234 6.28 -2.06 -4.92
N ASP A 235 6.76 -2.60 -6.03
CA ASP A 235 5.95 -3.40 -6.98
C ASP A 235 6.37 -4.87 -7.07
N ARG A 236 7.47 -5.27 -6.40
CA ARG A 236 8.05 -6.63 -6.35
C ARG A 236 8.30 -7.29 -7.72
N HIS A 237 8.09 -6.59 -8.83
CA HIS A 237 8.26 -7.03 -10.21
C HIS A 237 7.69 -8.43 -10.53
N GLY A 238 6.46 -8.73 -10.10
CA GLY A 238 5.81 -10.02 -10.34
C GLY A 238 6.32 -11.17 -9.46
N LYS A 239 7.10 -10.87 -8.42
CA LYS A 239 7.60 -11.88 -7.47
C LYS A 239 6.71 -11.94 -6.25
N ARG A 240 6.19 -13.15 -5.96
CA ARG A 240 5.45 -13.41 -4.73
C ARG A 240 6.23 -12.98 -3.48
N VAL A 241 5.49 -12.57 -2.46
CA VAL A 241 5.99 -12.49 -1.08
C VAL A 241 5.81 -13.87 -0.46
N SER A 242 6.87 -14.43 0.13
CA SER A 242 6.76 -15.73 0.79
C SER A 242 6.00 -15.61 2.11
N ALA A 243 5.40 -16.70 2.59
CA ALA A 243 4.72 -16.68 3.89
C ALA A 243 5.66 -16.29 5.04
N ASP A 244 6.94 -16.68 4.96
CA ASP A 244 7.96 -16.33 5.95
C ASP A 244 8.30 -14.82 5.97
N ASP A 245 8.05 -14.12 4.86
CA ASP A 245 8.22 -12.67 4.77
C ASP A 245 6.98 -11.90 5.24
N ILE A 246 5.82 -12.57 5.38
CA ILE A 246 4.60 -11.96 5.92
C ILE A 246 4.74 -11.85 7.44
N VAL A 247 4.70 -10.62 7.94
CA VAL A 247 4.88 -10.32 9.37
C VAL A 247 3.54 -10.30 10.10
N ASN A 248 2.49 -9.82 9.43
CA ASN A 248 1.16 -9.68 10.01
C ASN A 248 0.10 -9.59 8.91
N VAL A 249 -1.13 -9.99 9.23
CA VAL A 249 -2.33 -9.75 8.42
C VAL A 249 -3.31 -9.01 9.30
N GLU A 250 -3.54 -7.74 8.99
CA GLU A 250 -4.38 -6.88 9.79
C GLU A 250 -5.73 -6.68 9.12
N PHE A 251 -6.80 -7.21 9.71
CA PHE A 251 -8.15 -6.92 9.28
C PHE A 251 -8.62 -5.56 9.80
N ILE A 252 -9.07 -4.69 8.89
CA ILE A 252 -9.59 -3.36 9.23
C ILE A 252 -11.05 -3.53 9.65
N LEU A 253 -11.39 -3.10 10.87
CA LEU A 253 -12.77 -3.05 11.29
C LEU A 253 -13.48 -1.93 10.52
N THR A 254 -14.35 -2.32 9.59
CA THR A 254 -15.37 -1.40 9.07
C THR A 254 -16.62 -1.57 9.91
N ASP A 255 -17.15 -0.47 10.45
CA ASP A 255 -18.49 -0.46 11.03
C ASP A 255 -19.45 -1.04 9.99
N LYS A 256 -19.98 -2.24 10.28
CA LYS A 256 -20.99 -2.87 9.44
C LYS A 256 -22.27 -2.07 9.62
N THR A 257 -22.44 -1.03 8.82
CA THR A 257 -23.73 -0.32 8.68
C THR A 257 -24.75 -1.21 7.99
#